data_AF-A0A227J298-F1
#
_entry.id   AF-A0A227J298-F1
#
_cell.length_a   1.000
_cell.length_b   1.000
_cell.length_c   1.000
_cell.angle_alpha   90.00
_cell.angle_beta   90.00
_cell.angle_gamma   90.00
#
_symmetry.space_group_name_H-M   'P 1'
#
loop_
_entity.id
_entity.type
_entity.pdbx_description
1 polymer ?
#
loop_
_entity_poly.entity_id
_entity_poly.type
_entity_poly.pdbx_seq_one_letter_code
_entity_poly.pdbx_strand_id
1 'polypeptide(L)'
;GNGGSHCDAMHFAEELTGRYRDNRPGYAGIAISDPSHLSCVSNDFGYDFVFSRYVEAVGRKGDVLFGLSTSGNSGNILKAIEAAKAKGMKTVA
;
A
#
# COMPACT_ATOMS: atom_id res chain seq x y z
N GLY A 1 3.20 -1.65 -4.13
CA GLY A 1 4.23 -1.71 -5.18
C GLY A 1 3.60 -1.87 -6.55
N ASN A 2 4.40 -1.89 -7.61
CA ASN A 2 3.96 -2.14 -9.00
C ASN A 2 4.49 -3.48 -9.51
N GLY A 3 3.77 -4.17 -10.41
CA GLY A 3 4.23 -5.41 -11.05
C GLY A 3 4.60 -6.49 -10.02
N GLY A 4 5.82 -7.04 -10.10
CA GLY A 4 6.30 -8.03 -9.12
C GLY A 4 6.29 -7.51 -7.68
N SER A 5 6.64 -6.24 -7.46
CA SER A 5 6.55 -5.60 -6.14
C SER A 5 5.10 -5.40 -5.67
N HIS A 6 4.11 -5.59 -6.54
CA HIS A 6 2.70 -5.68 -6.14
C HIS A 6 2.36 -7.06 -5.59
N CYS A 7 2.90 -8.13 -6.22
CA CYS A 7 2.79 -9.48 -5.70
C CYS A 7 3.41 -9.59 -4.30
N ASP A 8 4.60 -9.03 -4.09
CA ASP A 8 5.25 -9.01 -2.77
C ASP A 8 4.41 -8.27 -1.72
N ALA A 9 3.75 -7.17 -2.10
CA ALA A 9 2.88 -6.42 -1.19
C ALA A 9 1.66 -7.26 -0.77
N MET A 10 1.02 -7.95 -1.72
CA MET A 10 -0.11 -8.84 -1.43
C MET A 10 0.32 -10.02 -0.56
N HIS A 11 1.44 -10.65 -0.90
CA HIS A 11 1.99 -11.77 -0.13
C HIS A 11 2.35 -11.34 1.29
N PHE A 12 3.00 -10.18 1.48
CA PHE A 12 3.30 -9.67 2.81
C PHE A 12 2.04 -9.41 3.65
N ALA A 13 0.97 -8.86 3.06
CA ALA A 13 -0.30 -8.65 3.74
C ALA A 13 -0.99 -9.98 4.10
N GLU A 14 -0.93 -10.97 3.22
CA GLU A 14 -1.40 -12.34 3.47
C GLU A 14 -0.66 -12.96 4.67
N GLU A 15 0.66 -12.80 4.73
CA GLU A 15 1.47 -13.36 5.81
C GLU A 15 1.17 -12.73 7.18
N LEU A 16 0.68 -11.48 7.21
CA LEU A 16 0.19 -10.81 8.42
C LEU A 16 -1.23 -11.21 8.79
N THR A 17 -2.13 -11.28 7.83
CA THR A 17 -3.56 -11.52 8.08
C THR A 17 -3.88 -13.00 8.27
N GLY A 18 -3.22 -13.86 7.51
CA GLY A 18 -3.26 -15.31 7.61
C GLY A 18 -2.22 -15.84 8.60
N ARG A 19 -1.36 -16.75 8.14
CA ARG A 19 -0.38 -17.46 8.97
C ARG A 19 0.98 -17.51 8.30
N TYR A 20 1.97 -16.92 8.95
CA TYR A 20 3.37 -16.99 8.52
C TYR A 20 4.09 -18.28 8.94
N ARG A 21 4.33 -18.50 10.24
CA ARG A 21 5.05 -19.68 10.75
C ARG A 21 4.24 -20.36 11.85
N ASP A 22 4.26 -19.73 13.02
CA ASP A 22 3.57 -20.23 14.20
C ASP A 22 2.09 -19.88 14.15
N ASN A 23 1.30 -20.64 14.90
CA ASN A 23 -0.11 -20.33 15.06
C ASN A 23 -0.25 -19.13 16.03
N ARG A 24 -0.74 -18.00 15.53
CA ARG A 24 -0.87 -16.73 16.27
C ARG A 24 -2.11 -15.95 15.80
N PRO A 25 -2.62 -14.98 16.58
CA PRO A 25 -3.74 -14.15 16.15
C PRO A 25 -3.45 -13.36 14.87
N GLY A 26 -4.47 -13.08 14.05
CA GLY A 26 -4.36 -12.23 12.86
C GLY A 26 -3.79 -10.84 13.17
N TYR A 27 -2.88 -10.33 12.32
CA TYR A 27 -2.44 -8.94 12.38
C TYR A 27 -3.03 -8.14 11.23
N ALA A 28 -3.32 -6.86 11.48
CA ALA A 28 -3.85 -5.98 10.45
C ALA A 28 -2.78 -5.70 9.38
N GLY A 29 -3.06 -6.10 8.14
CA GLY A 29 -2.24 -5.83 6.96
C GLY A 29 -3.15 -5.71 5.74
N ILE A 30 -2.95 -4.67 4.94
CA ILE A 30 -3.75 -4.41 3.74
C ILE A 30 -2.80 -4.15 2.58
N ALA A 31 -2.91 -4.97 1.53
CA ALA A 31 -2.35 -4.64 0.24
C ALA A 31 -3.36 -3.80 -0.55
N ILE A 32 -2.90 -2.70 -1.13
CA ILE A 32 -3.74 -1.83 -1.97
C ILE A 32 -3.85 -2.47 -3.35
N SER A 33 -4.67 -3.51 -3.48
CA SER A 33 -4.72 -4.40 -4.65
C SER A 33 -6.12 -4.63 -5.21
N ASP A 34 -7.14 -3.94 -4.69
CA ASP A 34 -8.51 -4.09 -5.18
C ASP A 34 -8.64 -3.58 -6.64
N PRO A 35 -9.03 -4.44 -7.61
CA PRO A 35 -9.09 -4.05 -9.00
C PRO A 35 -10.08 -2.92 -9.29
N SER A 36 -11.19 -2.87 -8.56
CA SER A 36 -12.20 -1.83 -8.73
C SER A 36 -11.68 -0.45 -8.27
N HIS A 37 -10.97 -0.40 -7.16
CA HIS A 37 -10.30 0.81 -6.68
C HIS A 37 -9.18 1.26 -7.63
N LEU A 38 -8.28 0.34 -8.01
CA LEU A 38 -7.16 0.67 -8.89
C LEU A 38 -7.66 1.19 -10.25
N SER A 39 -8.67 0.56 -10.84
CA SER A 39 -9.24 1.00 -12.12
C SER A 39 -9.99 2.32 -12.01
N CYS A 40 -10.85 2.51 -11.00
CA CYS A 40 -11.61 3.75 -10.81
C CYS A 40 -10.67 4.95 -10.56
N VAL A 41 -9.73 4.83 -9.63
CA VAL A 41 -8.80 5.94 -9.35
C VAL A 41 -7.89 6.23 -10.54
N SER A 42 -7.43 5.19 -11.24
CA SER A 42 -6.63 5.39 -12.44
C SER A 42 -7.41 6.09 -13.55
N ASN A 43 -8.71 5.80 -13.71
CA ASN A 43 -9.56 6.43 -14.71
C ASN A 43 -9.81 7.90 -14.40
N ASP A 44 -10.08 8.22 -13.13
CA ASP A 44 -10.58 9.54 -12.75
C ASP A 44 -9.45 10.53 -12.39
N PHE A 45 -8.34 10.02 -11.83
CA PHE A 45 -7.22 10.84 -11.33
C PHE A 45 -5.88 10.52 -12.01
N GLY A 46 -5.78 9.40 -12.71
CA GLY A 46 -4.53 8.90 -13.30
C GLY A 46 -3.81 7.89 -12.41
N TYR A 47 -3.01 7.03 -13.04
CA TYR A 47 -2.36 5.89 -12.37
C TYR A 47 -1.38 6.30 -11.24
N ASP A 48 -0.90 7.54 -11.28
CA ASP A 48 -0.06 8.12 -10.24
C ASP A 48 -0.74 8.21 -8.86
N PHE A 49 -2.07 8.21 -8.80
CA PHE A 49 -2.81 8.45 -7.56
C PHE A 49 -3.42 7.19 -6.96
N VAL A 50 -3.28 6.03 -7.61
CA VAL A 50 -3.96 4.79 -7.21
C VAL A 50 -3.66 4.37 -5.78
N PHE A 51 -2.44 4.60 -5.30
CA PHE A 51 -2.04 4.28 -3.92
C PHE A 51 -2.28 5.43 -2.95
N SER A 52 -1.94 6.67 -3.32
CA SER A 52 -2.14 7.84 -2.43
C SER A 52 -3.61 8.04 -2.09
N ARG A 53 -4.52 7.85 -3.06
CA ARG A 53 -5.96 7.98 -2.84
C ARG A 53 -6.50 6.97 -1.83
N TYR A 54 -5.97 5.75 -1.84
CA TYR A 54 -6.34 4.75 -0.83
C TYR A 54 -5.82 5.15 0.55
N VAL A 55 -4.56 5.60 0.64
CA VAL A 55 -3.95 6.07 1.89
C VAL A 55 -4.73 7.25 2.48
N GLU A 56 -5.15 8.20 1.65
CA GLU A 56 -6.03 9.32 2.03
C GLU A 56 -7.35 8.83 2.62
N ALA A 57 -7.96 7.80 2.05
CA ALA A 57 -9.24 7.27 2.50
C ALA A 57 -9.13 6.47 3.81
N VAL A 58 -8.18 5.52 3.89
CA VAL A 58 -8.18 4.53 4.99
C VAL A 58 -7.10 4.73 6.05
N GLY A 59 -5.99 5.38 5.70
CA GLY A 59 -4.84 5.51 6.60
C GLY A 59 -5.17 6.29 7.86
N ARG A 60 -4.51 5.99 8.98
CA ARG A 60 -4.69 6.72 10.25
C ARG A 60 -3.35 7.12 10.82
N LYS A 61 -3.35 8.17 11.63
CA LYS A 61 -2.16 8.59 12.37
C LYS A 61 -1.63 7.41 13.19
N GLY A 62 -0.34 7.12 13.05
CA GLY A 62 0.31 5.98 13.71
C GLY A 62 0.37 4.70 12.89
N ASP A 63 -0.40 4.57 11.80
CA ASP A 63 -0.26 3.47 10.85
C ASP A 63 1.09 3.52 10.12
N VAL A 64 1.43 2.44 9.43
CA VAL A 64 2.65 2.32 8.61
C VAL A 64 2.27 2.08 7.15
N LEU A 65 2.82 2.88 6.24
CA LEU A 65 2.84 2.58 4.81
C LEU A 65 4.14 1.84 4.48
N PHE A 66 4.02 0.66 3.86
CA PHE A 66 5.15 -0.09 3.31
C PHE A 66 5.18 0.06 1.78
N GLY A 67 6.12 0.88 1.28
CA GLY A 67 6.31 1.14 -0.15
C GLY A 67 7.31 0.16 -0.75
N LEU A 68 6.93 -0.53 -1.82
CA LEU A 68 7.82 -1.43 -2.55
C LEU A 68 8.05 -0.92 -3.98
N SER A 69 9.30 -0.60 -4.31
CA SER A 69 9.74 -0.22 -5.65
C SER A 69 11.20 -0.62 -5.85
N THR A 70 11.48 -1.37 -6.92
CA THR A 70 12.86 -1.74 -7.27
C THR A 70 13.69 -0.56 -7.77
N SER A 71 13.06 0.41 -8.43
CA SER A 71 13.74 1.59 -8.97
C SER A 71 13.80 2.77 -8.00
N GLY A 72 12.94 2.78 -6.97
CA GLY A 72 12.76 3.94 -6.07
C GLY A 72 12.10 5.16 -6.71
N ASN A 73 11.83 5.13 -8.03
CA ASN A 73 11.39 6.30 -8.81
C ASN A 73 9.92 6.23 -9.25
N SER A 74 9.16 5.23 -8.80
CA SER A 74 7.76 5.08 -9.17
C SER A 74 6.91 6.22 -8.60
N GLY A 75 6.41 7.11 -9.47
CA GLY A 75 5.62 8.29 -9.07
C GLY A 75 4.42 7.95 -8.18
N ASN A 76 3.71 6.87 -8.48
CA ASN A 76 2.58 6.42 -7.66
C ASN A 76 2.95 5.95 -6.24
N ILE A 77 4.17 5.45 -6.04
CA ILE A 77 4.68 5.09 -4.71
C ILE A 77 5.14 6.34 -3.96
N LEU A 78 5.82 7.26 -4.65
CA LEU A 78 6.26 8.53 -4.06
C LEU A 78 5.06 9.35 -3.54
N LYS A 79 4.00 9.48 -4.34
CA LYS A 79 2.76 10.15 -3.91
C LYS A 79 2.07 9.45 -2.73
N ALA A 80 2.13 8.12 -2.67
CA ALA A 80 1.59 7.39 -1.51
C ALA A 80 2.37 7.70 -0.23
N ILE A 81 3.71 7.77 -0.33
CA ILE A 81 4.59 8.13 0.79
C ILE A 81 4.30 9.56 1.26
N GLU A 82 4.11 10.51 0.34
CA GLU A 82 3.71 11.89 0.66
C GLU A 82 2.36 11.92 1.40
N ALA A 83 1.34 11.23 0.88
CA ALA A 83 0.02 11.14 1.52
C ALA A 83 0.09 10.51 2.92
N ALA A 84 0.91 9.46 3.09
CA ALA A 84 1.12 8.81 4.38
C ALA A 84 1.75 9.77 5.40
N LYS A 85 2.82 10.47 5.01
CA LYS A 85 3.49 11.47 5.87
C LYS A 85 2.53 12.59 6.27
N ALA A 86 1.74 13.11 5.33
CA ALA A 86 0.73 14.13 5.61
C ALA A 86 -0.32 13.69 6.65
N LYS A 87 -0.63 12.39 6.71
CA LYS A 87 -1.54 11.80 7.70
C LYS A 87 -0.86 11.39 9.02
N GLY A 88 0.43 11.68 9.19
CA GLY A 88 1.19 11.28 10.38
C GLY A 88 1.41 9.77 10.48
N MET A 89 1.44 9.07 9.35
CA MET A 89 1.84 7.67 9.24
C MET A 89 3.37 7.58 9.15
N LYS A 90 3.92 6.44 9.57
CA LYS A 90 5.32 6.10 9.30
C LYS A 90 5.42 5.50 7.90
N THR A 91 6.57 5.67 7.25
CA THR A 91 6.83 5.09 5.92
C THR A 91 8.07 4.20 6.00
N VAL A 92 7.97 2.98 5.47
CA VAL A 92 9.08 2.05 5.24
C VAL A 92 9.18 1.82 3.74
N ALA A 93 10.36 1.97 3.15
CA ALA A 93 10.59 1.83 1.71
C ALA A 93 12.00 1.30 1.44
#